data_AF-A0A3C1X2X8-F1
#
_entry.id   AF-A0A3C1X2X8-F1
#
_cell.length_a   1.000
_cell.length_b   1.000
_cell.length_c   1.000
_cell.angle_alpha   90.00
_cell.angle_beta   90.00
_cell.angle_gamma   90.00
#
_symmetry.space_group_name_H-M   'P 1'
#
loop_
_entity.id
_entity.type
_entity.pdbx_description
1 polymer ?
#
loop_
_entity_poly.entity_id
_entity_poly.type
_entity_poly.pdbx_seq_one_letter_code
_entity_poly.pdbx_strand_id
1 'polypeptide(L)'
;MSQRYRFQFVLLLVILAAGSLAADEPSSTEKAGPIFKDGETQIVPAFKDAKKWIRQVLWVETEFDSDGDGRKDRMHVDVTRPEQTETQQLKVPVIYETSPYYAGTGSNSPEVFWNPRHALNAVPPRHQTPKPIPHQSDMQQISDSHVNDWVPRGFAVVHSCSPGTGRSQGCPTVGGKNESLAPKAVIDWLNGRAPGYTTPDGNEKVEATWSTGKVGMTGTS
;
A
#
# COMPACT_ATOMS: atom_id res chain seq x y z
N MET A 1 -38.95 -59.97 -67.44
CA MET A 1 -39.07 -58.86 -66.49
C MET A 1 -38.52 -59.35 -65.15
N SER A 2 -37.28 -58.96 -64.83
CA SER A 2 -36.52 -59.47 -63.67
C SER A 2 -36.90 -58.72 -62.40
N GLN A 3 -37.04 -59.40 -61.27
CA GLN A 3 -36.92 -58.75 -59.96
C GLN A 3 -35.89 -59.48 -59.08
N ARG A 4 -35.05 -58.66 -58.48
CA ARG A 4 -33.86 -59.00 -57.68
C ARG A 4 -34.20 -58.94 -56.19
N TYR A 5 -33.49 -59.76 -55.45
CA TYR A 5 -33.33 -59.89 -53.99
C TYR A 5 -33.32 -58.60 -53.17
N ARG A 6 -33.66 -58.71 -51.87
CA ARG A 6 -32.99 -57.97 -50.78
C ARG A 6 -33.19 -58.64 -49.41
N PHE A 7 -32.12 -59.27 -48.90
CA PHE A 7 -31.94 -59.67 -47.51
C PHE A 7 -31.65 -58.42 -46.66
N GLN A 8 -32.26 -58.31 -45.49
CA GLN A 8 -32.07 -57.19 -44.56
C GLN A 8 -31.35 -57.72 -43.31
N PHE A 9 -30.09 -57.31 -43.14
CA PHE A 9 -29.30 -57.57 -41.92
C PHE A 9 -29.61 -56.48 -40.90
N VAL A 10 -29.98 -56.87 -39.67
CA VAL A 10 -30.11 -55.96 -38.52
C VAL A 10 -28.86 -56.13 -37.66
N LEU A 11 -28.10 -55.04 -37.49
CA LEU A 11 -26.90 -54.98 -36.67
C LEU A 11 -27.29 -54.39 -35.30
N LEU A 12 -27.15 -55.17 -34.22
CA LEU A 12 -27.35 -54.72 -32.84
C LEU A 12 -26.04 -54.13 -32.29
N LEU A 13 -26.08 -52.87 -31.83
CA LEU A 13 -24.94 -52.17 -31.24
C LEU A 13 -25.14 -52.09 -29.72
N VAL A 14 -24.29 -52.77 -28.96
CA VAL A 14 -24.25 -52.70 -27.48
C VAL A 14 -23.22 -51.65 -27.08
N ILE A 15 -23.66 -50.58 -26.43
CA ILE A 15 -22.79 -49.53 -25.88
C ILE A 15 -22.52 -49.87 -24.41
N LEU A 16 -21.27 -50.20 -24.08
CA LEU A 16 -20.78 -50.29 -22.70
C LEU A 16 -20.40 -48.89 -22.22
N ALA A 17 -21.12 -48.36 -21.22
CA ALA A 17 -20.75 -47.13 -20.54
C ALA A 17 -19.79 -47.45 -19.37
N ALA A 18 -18.51 -47.11 -19.51
CA ALA A 18 -17.55 -47.16 -18.41
C ALA A 18 -17.64 -45.84 -17.62
N GLY A 19 -18.24 -45.88 -16.42
CA GLY A 19 -18.26 -44.74 -15.49
C GLY A 19 -16.88 -44.53 -14.87
N SER A 20 -16.27 -43.37 -15.11
CA SER A 20 -15.07 -42.93 -14.39
C SER A 20 -15.50 -42.33 -13.05
N LEU A 21 -15.16 -43.01 -11.95
CA LEU A 21 -15.22 -42.43 -10.61
C LEU A 21 -14.02 -41.48 -10.47
N ALA A 22 -14.22 -40.19 -10.72
CA ALA A 22 -13.31 -39.16 -10.25
C ALA A 22 -13.51 -39.03 -8.74
N ALA A 23 -12.48 -39.35 -7.96
CA ALA A 23 -12.45 -39.04 -6.54
C ALA A 23 -12.32 -37.51 -6.39
N ASP A 24 -13.31 -36.88 -5.78
CA ASP A 24 -13.20 -35.51 -5.27
C ASP A 24 -12.18 -35.54 -4.12
N GLU A 25 -10.96 -35.08 -4.39
CA GLU A 25 -10.01 -34.68 -3.34
C GLU A 25 -10.58 -33.43 -2.64
N PRO A 26 -10.81 -33.45 -1.31
CA PRO A 26 -11.24 -32.26 -0.60
C PRO A 26 -10.08 -31.26 -0.55
N SER A 27 -10.07 -30.31 -1.47
CA SER A 27 -9.24 -29.11 -1.40
C SER A 27 -9.79 -28.17 -0.31
N SER A 28 -9.59 -28.53 0.96
CA SER A 28 -9.64 -27.55 2.04
C SER A 28 -8.26 -26.93 2.18
N THR A 29 -7.96 -25.92 1.37
CA THR A 29 -6.85 -25.01 1.69
C THR A 29 -7.19 -24.34 3.02
N GLU A 30 -6.53 -24.78 4.09
CA GLU A 30 -6.67 -24.19 5.42
C GLU A 30 -6.40 -22.68 5.32
N LYS A 31 -7.32 -21.85 5.84
CA LYS A 31 -7.17 -20.39 5.80
C LYS A 31 -5.96 -20.00 6.64
N ALA A 32 -5.02 -19.29 6.03
CA ALA A 32 -3.85 -18.77 6.73
C ALA A 32 -4.26 -17.66 7.70
N GLY A 33 -3.64 -17.64 8.87
CA GLY A 33 -3.88 -16.65 9.91
C GLY A 33 -2.62 -16.38 10.75
N PRO A 34 -2.69 -15.40 11.66
CA PRO A 34 -1.56 -15.07 12.54
C PRO A 34 -1.25 -16.23 13.49
N ILE A 35 0.04 -16.44 13.76
CA ILE A 35 0.52 -17.40 14.75
C ILE A 35 1.12 -16.62 15.92
N PHE A 36 0.75 -17.00 17.14
CA PHE A 36 1.26 -16.39 18.36
C PHE A 36 2.01 -17.43 19.21
N LYS A 37 3.13 -17.01 19.79
CA LYS A 37 3.89 -17.78 20.77
C LYS A 37 4.43 -16.82 21.82
N ASP A 38 4.26 -17.15 23.09
CA ASP A 38 4.75 -16.36 24.23
C ASP A 38 4.31 -14.88 24.19
N GLY A 39 3.13 -14.60 23.61
CA GLY A 39 2.60 -13.24 23.46
C GLY A 39 3.08 -12.48 22.21
N GLU A 40 3.93 -13.08 21.38
CA GLU A 40 4.51 -12.45 20.19
C GLU A 40 3.98 -13.07 18.89
N THR A 41 3.83 -12.24 17.85
CA THR A 41 3.51 -12.68 16.49
C THR A 41 4.70 -13.38 15.85
N GLN A 42 4.45 -14.57 15.31
CA GLN A 42 5.44 -15.42 14.69
C GLN A 42 5.38 -15.32 13.17
N ILE A 43 6.46 -15.71 12.49
CA ILE A 43 6.48 -15.83 11.03
C ILE A 43 5.49 -16.93 10.63
N VAL A 44 4.55 -16.58 9.77
CA VAL A 44 3.57 -17.50 9.20
C VAL A 44 4.11 -18.00 7.85
N PRO A 45 4.26 -19.33 7.64
CA PRO A 45 4.81 -19.86 6.38
C PRO A 45 4.08 -19.37 5.12
N ALA A 46 2.78 -19.15 5.21
CA ALA A 46 1.95 -18.63 4.12
C ALA A 46 2.28 -17.17 3.74
N PHE A 47 2.79 -16.36 4.67
CA PHE A 47 3.09 -14.94 4.47
C PHE A 47 4.57 -14.68 4.15
N LYS A 48 5.42 -15.70 4.22
CA LYS A 48 6.89 -15.57 4.11
C LYS A 48 7.39 -15.22 2.71
N ASP A 49 6.68 -15.62 1.65
CA ASP A 49 7.18 -15.45 0.28
C ASP A 49 6.98 -14.01 -0.21
N ALA A 50 8.06 -13.22 -0.16
CA ALA A 50 8.05 -11.81 -0.55
C ALA A 50 7.64 -11.57 -2.02
N LYS A 51 7.78 -12.57 -2.89
CA LYS A 51 7.34 -12.45 -4.29
C LYS A 51 5.83 -12.45 -4.45
N LYS A 52 5.11 -12.92 -3.41
CA LYS A 52 3.65 -12.97 -3.37
C LYS A 52 3.04 -11.78 -2.63
N TRP A 53 3.85 -10.91 -2.04
CA TRP A 53 3.32 -9.73 -1.37
C TRP A 53 2.70 -8.79 -2.38
N ILE A 54 1.55 -8.25 -2.00
CA ILE A 54 0.88 -7.20 -2.75
C ILE A 54 1.58 -5.90 -2.38
N ARG A 55 2.14 -5.23 -3.39
CA ARG A 55 2.64 -3.86 -3.31
C ARG A 55 1.71 -2.95 -4.09
N GLN A 56 1.20 -1.91 -3.44
CA GLN A 56 0.26 -0.96 -4.03
C GLN A 56 0.70 0.46 -3.72
N VAL A 57 0.50 1.36 -4.69
CA VAL A 57 0.73 2.79 -4.56
C VAL A 57 -0.61 3.49 -4.79
N LEU A 58 -0.92 4.50 -3.97
CA LEU A 58 -2.15 5.26 -4.06
C LEU A 58 -2.00 6.66 -3.45
N TRP A 59 -3.07 7.45 -3.55
CA TRP A 59 -3.17 8.80 -3.03
C TRP A 59 -4.35 8.94 -2.08
N VAL A 60 -4.11 9.26 -0.81
CA VAL A 60 -5.18 9.47 0.17
C VAL A 60 -5.50 10.96 0.28
N GLU A 61 -6.76 11.32 0.04
CA GLU A 61 -7.21 12.72 0.12
C GLU A 61 -7.39 13.17 1.57
N THR A 62 -6.89 14.37 1.85
CA THR A 62 -6.92 14.97 3.18
C THR A 62 -8.18 15.83 3.39
N GLU A 63 -8.26 16.54 4.51
CA GLU A 63 -9.35 17.47 4.81
C GLU A 63 -8.95 18.94 4.58
N PHE A 64 -7.76 19.20 4.03
CA PHE A 64 -7.19 20.53 3.87
C PHE A 64 -6.59 20.73 2.48
N ASP A 65 -6.35 21.99 2.15
CA ASP A 65 -5.70 22.49 0.94
C ASP A 65 -4.56 23.38 1.43
N SER A 66 -3.31 22.88 1.41
CA SER A 66 -2.17 23.61 1.99
C SER A 66 -1.36 24.41 0.98
N ASP A 67 -1.57 24.19 -0.33
CA ASP A 67 -0.97 24.98 -1.39
C ASP A 67 -1.93 26.02 -2.02
N GLY A 68 -3.21 25.98 -1.65
CA GLY A 68 -4.23 26.97 -2.00
C GLY A 68 -4.74 26.84 -3.43
N ASP A 69 -4.63 25.65 -4.05
CA ASP A 69 -5.04 25.41 -5.42
C ASP A 69 -6.56 25.19 -5.59
N GLY A 70 -7.31 25.18 -4.47
CA GLY A 70 -8.76 24.99 -4.43
C GLY A 70 -9.17 23.52 -4.35
N ARG A 71 -8.23 22.58 -4.25
CA ARG A 71 -8.45 21.14 -4.12
C ARG A 71 -7.81 20.65 -2.83
N LYS A 72 -8.37 19.58 -2.27
CA LYS A 72 -7.77 18.96 -1.08
C LYS A 72 -6.49 18.24 -1.47
N ASP A 73 -5.46 18.40 -0.65
CA ASP A 73 -4.18 17.73 -0.85
C ASP A 73 -4.37 16.21 -0.77
N ARG A 74 -3.66 15.46 -1.61
CA ARG A 74 -3.56 14.00 -1.50
C ARG A 74 -2.16 13.52 -1.16
N MET A 75 -2.07 12.64 -0.17
CA MET A 75 -0.82 12.05 0.31
C MET A 75 -0.46 10.82 -0.49
N HIS A 76 0.77 10.76 -0.99
CA HIS A 76 1.34 9.58 -1.62
C HIS A 76 1.59 8.50 -0.57
N VAL A 77 0.98 7.34 -0.77
CA VAL A 77 0.98 6.20 0.15
C VAL A 77 1.41 4.95 -0.60
N ASP A 78 2.30 4.17 0.00
CA ASP A 78 2.57 2.80 -0.41
C ASP A 78 2.05 1.79 0.63
N VAL A 79 1.70 0.60 0.15
CA VAL A 79 1.17 -0.49 0.97
C VAL A 79 1.86 -1.77 0.56
N THR A 80 2.40 -2.50 1.52
CA THR A 80 2.84 -3.89 1.36
C THR A 80 2.06 -4.81 2.29
N ARG A 81 1.40 -5.84 1.75
CA ARG A 81 0.57 -6.78 2.54
C ARG A 81 0.61 -8.21 2.01
N PRO A 82 0.29 -9.24 2.84
CA PRO A 82 0.24 -10.63 2.39
C PRO A 82 -0.84 -10.86 1.31
N GLU A 83 -0.58 -11.76 0.35
CA GLU A 83 -1.51 -12.14 -0.74
C GLU A 83 -2.88 -12.60 -0.24
N GLN A 84 -2.92 -13.20 0.95
CA GLN A 84 -4.11 -13.75 1.59
C GLN A 84 -5.16 -12.69 1.89
N THR A 85 -4.76 -11.41 1.91
CA THR A 85 -5.70 -10.30 2.00
C THR A 85 -6.63 -10.20 0.77
N GLU A 86 -6.19 -10.66 -0.40
CA GLU A 86 -7.02 -10.76 -1.62
C GLU A 86 -7.59 -12.17 -1.83
N THR A 87 -6.78 -13.20 -1.57
CA THR A 87 -7.14 -14.58 -1.94
C THR A 87 -7.97 -15.31 -0.87
N GLN A 88 -7.92 -14.87 0.38
CA GLN A 88 -8.57 -15.57 1.51
C GLN A 88 -9.45 -14.66 2.38
N GLN A 89 -9.63 -13.39 1.96
CA GLN A 89 -10.36 -12.36 2.71
C GLN A 89 -9.76 -12.11 4.10
N LEU A 90 -8.44 -12.32 4.24
CA LEU A 90 -7.73 -12.06 5.48
C LEU A 90 -7.71 -10.55 5.75
N LYS A 91 -8.12 -10.15 6.95
CA LYS A 91 -7.91 -8.78 7.43
C LYS A 91 -6.68 -8.72 8.32
N VAL A 92 -5.85 -7.70 8.15
CA VAL A 92 -4.61 -7.54 8.92
C VAL A 92 -4.54 -6.19 9.65
N PRO A 93 -3.89 -6.11 10.83
CA PRO A 93 -3.47 -4.84 11.42
C PRO A 93 -2.36 -4.18 10.59
N VAL A 94 -2.17 -2.88 10.81
CA VAL A 94 -1.23 -2.05 10.03
C VAL A 94 -0.11 -1.51 10.92
N ILE A 95 1.13 -1.64 10.45
CA ILE A 95 2.26 -0.83 10.89
C ILE A 95 2.41 0.33 9.90
N TYR A 96 2.28 1.55 10.39
CA TYR A 96 2.28 2.76 9.56
C TYR A 96 3.48 3.65 9.91
N GLU A 97 4.27 4.02 8.92
CA GLU A 97 5.37 4.96 9.06
C GLU A 97 5.19 6.13 8.08
N THR A 98 5.18 7.34 8.62
CA THR A 98 5.06 8.58 7.83
C THR A 98 6.33 9.38 8.01
N SER A 99 6.86 9.93 6.91
CA SER A 99 8.10 10.68 6.98
C SER A 99 8.17 11.80 5.94
N PRO A 100 8.63 13.00 6.33
CA PRO A 100 8.96 14.05 5.38
C PRO A 100 10.25 13.75 4.61
N TYR A 101 11.01 12.73 5.00
CA TYR A 101 12.37 12.48 4.50
C TYR A 101 12.45 11.46 3.36
N TYR A 102 11.36 10.74 3.04
CA TYR A 102 11.40 9.65 2.06
C TYR A 102 11.80 10.09 0.65
N ALA A 103 11.49 11.33 0.28
CA ALA A 103 11.76 11.85 -1.05
C ALA A 103 13.04 12.71 -1.14
N GLY A 104 13.95 12.53 -0.18
CA GLY A 104 15.17 13.31 -0.07
C GLY A 104 15.04 14.52 0.84
N THR A 105 16.18 15.14 1.13
CA THR A 105 16.31 16.22 2.11
C THR A 105 17.05 17.41 1.52
N GLY A 106 16.81 18.59 2.11
CA GLY A 106 17.53 19.81 1.77
C GLY A 106 19.00 19.71 2.19
N SER A 107 19.82 20.65 1.69
CA SER A 107 21.23 20.72 2.05
C SER A 107 21.43 21.05 3.53
N ASN A 108 22.41 20.39 4.15
CA ASN A 108 22.92 20.72 5.49
C ASN A 108 24.19 21.60 5.44
N SER A 109 24.50 22.22 4.31
CA SER A 109 25.69 23.07 4.22
C SER A 109 25.54 24.36 5.04
N PRO A 110 26.60 24.85 5.72
CA PRO A 110 26.52 26.05 6.55
C PRO A 110 26.03 27.31 5.83
N GLU A 111 26.27 27.44 4.52
CA GLU A 111 25.90 28.61 3.73
C GLU A 111 24.39 28.80 3.52
N VAL A 112 23.59 27.73 3.70
CA VAL A 112 22.12 27.80 3.61
C VAL A 112 21.44 28.02 4.97
N PHE A 113 22.19 27.98 6.06
CA PHE A 113 21.70 28.28 7.40
C PHE A 113 21.99 29.72 7.81
N TRP A 114 21.21 30.24 8.75
CA TRP A 114 21.52 31.50 9.42
C TRP A 114 22.82 31.37 10.22
N ASN A 115 23.77 32.28 10.02
CA ASN A 115 25.01 32.31 10.78
C ASN A 115 24.73 32.81 12.21
N PRO A 116 24.92 32.00 13.27
CA PRO A 116 24.63 32.41 14.64
C PRO A 116 25.66 33.41 15.20
N ARG A 117 26.80 33.63 14.52
CA ARG A 117 27.80 34.63 14.91
C ARG A 117 27.45 36.01 14.38
N HIS A 118 26.45 36.64 15.00
CA HIS A 118 26.06 38.02 14.74
C HIS A 118 25.68 38.74 16.05
N ALA A 119 25.62 40.07 16.03
CA ALA A 119 25.21 40.84 17.20
C ALA A 119 23.74 40.53 17.58
N LEU A 120 23.48 40.45 18.88
CA LEU A 120 22.13 40.25 19.41
C LEU A 120 21.21 41.39 18.94
N ASN A 121 19.98 41.05 18.55
CA ASN A 121 18.95 41.96 18.01
C ASN A 121 19.34 42.68 16.70
N ALA A 122 20.47 42.35 16.09
CA ALA A 122 20.80 42.83 14.75
C ALA A 122 20.17 41.93 13.69
N VAL A 123 19.72 42.53 12.58
CA VAL A 123 19.30 41.78 11.40
C VAL A 123 20.52 41.09 10.80
N PRO A 124 20.59 39.74 10.77
CA PRO A 124 21.74 39.04 10.20
C PRO A 124 21.79 39.20 8.67
N PRO A 125 22.98 39.15 8.05
CA PRO A 125 23.09 39.00 6.60
C PRO A 125 22.29 37.77 6.13
N ARG A 126 21.62 37.92 4.98
CA ARG A 126 20.82 36.84 4.41
C ARG A 126 21.72 35.66 4.02
N HIS A 127 21.32 34.45 4.41
CA HIS A 127 21.96 33.21 3.96
C HIS A 127 21.70 32.95 2.45
N GLN A 128 22.41 31.99 1.86
CA GLN A 128 22.14 31.58 0.49
C GLN A 128 20.80 30.84 0.42
N THR A 129 20.02 31.09 -0.63
CA THR A 129 18.81 30.32 -0.89
C THR A 129 19.18 28.86 -1.15
N PRO A 130 18.61 27.89 -0.41
CA PRO A 130 18.85 26.47 -0.68
C PRO A 130 18.47 26.11 -2.12
N LYS A 131 19.23 25.17 -2.72
CA LYS A 131 18.82 24.58 -4.00
C LYS A 131 17.52 23.79 -3.82
N PRO A 132 16.60 23.81 -4.81
CA PRO A 132 15.42 22.97 -4.77
C PRO A 132 15.78 21.48 -4.68
N ILE A 133 14.98 20.73 -3.93
CA ILE A 133 15.06 19.27 -3.91
C ILE A 133 14.45 18.76 -5.23
N PRO A 134 15.13 17.90 -6.01
CA PRO A 134 14.58 17.35 -7.23
C PRO A 134 13.30 16.55 -6.95
N HIS A 135 12.22 16.87 -7.65
CA HIS A 135 10.95 16.17 -7.52
C HIS A 135 11.05 14.74 -8.08
N GLN A 136 10.63 13.75 -7.30
CA GLN A 136 10.70 12.32 -7.65
C GLN A 136 9.39 11.83 -8.28
N SER A 137 9.11 12.23 -9.52
CA SER A 137 7.82 11.98 -10.18
C SER A 137 7.51 10.50 -10.44
N ASP A 138 8.53 9.66 -10.53
CA ASP A 138 8.47 8.22 -10.85
C ASP A 138 8.61 7.33 -9.61
N MET A 139 8.71 7.90 -8.41
CA MET A 139 8.75 7.17 -7.15
C MET A 139 7.46 6.38 -6.95
N GLN A 140 7.51 5.07 -7.20
CA GLN A 140 6.37 4.18 -6.94
C GLN A 140 6.44 3.65 -5.50
N GLN A 141 7.53 3.00 -5.14
CA GLN A 141 7.74 2.51 -3.79
C GLN A 141 8.41 3.58 -2.93
N ILE A 142 7.90 3.79 -1.72
CA ILE A 142 8.38 4.80 -0.78
C ILE A 142 9.50 4.24 0.08
N SER A 143 9.30 3.05 0.66
CA SER A 143 10.28 2.42 1.56
C SER A 143 10.12 0.89 1.60
N ASP A 144 11.17 0.20 2.05
CA ASP A 144 11.13 -1.20 2.49
C ASP A 144 11.34 -1.33 4.02
N SER A 145 11.44 -0.21 4.75
CA SER A 145 11.51 -0.20 6.22
C SER A 145 10.35 -1.01 6.78
N HIS A 146 10.63 -1.82 7.80
CA HIS A 146 9.63 -2.63 8.52
C HIS A 146 8.92 -3.73 7.69
N VAL A 147 8.98 -3.74 6.37
CA VAL A 147 8.26 -4.70 5.51
C VAL A 147 8.64 -6.15 5.82
N ASN A 148 9.94 -6.47 5.79
CA ASN A 148 10.42 -7.85 6.01
C ASN A 148 10.22 -8.33 7.45
N ASP A 149 10.08 -7.42 8.40
CA ASP A 149 9.85 -7.78 9.80
C ASP A 149 8.38 -8.12 10.03
N TRP A 150 7.47 -7.32 9.49
CA TRP A 150 6.06 -7.33 9.88
C TRP A 150 5.14 -8.06 8.89
N VAL A 151 5.42 -8.05 7.59
CA VAL A 151 4.57 -8.74 6.60
C VAL A 151 4.56 -10.26 6.82
N PRO A 152 5.71 -10.94 7.03
CA PRO A 152 5.70 -12.37 7.37
C PRO A 152 4.98 -12.70 8.68
N ARG A 153 4.78 -11.71 9.56
CA ARG A 153 4.12 -11.85 10.88
C ARG A 153 2.63 -11.51 10.85
N GLY A 154 2.07 -11.24 9.68
CA GLY A 154 0.62 -11.03 9.50
C GLY A 154 0.17 -9.58 9.65
N PHE A 155 1.05 -8.60 9.41
CA PHE A 155 0.70 -7.18 9.33
C PHE A 155 0.79 -6.69 7.89
N ALA A 156 0.02 -5.66 7.55
CA ALA A 156 0.37 -4.80 6.43
C ALA A 156 1.33 -3.71 6.92
N VAL A 157 2.23 -3.28 6.03
CA VAL A 157 3.10 -2.13 6.26
C VAL A 157 2.70 -1.03 5.27
N VAL A 158 2.53 0.17 5.79
CA VAL A 158 2.11 1.34 5.02
C VAL A 158 3.14 2.43 5.22
N HIS A 159 3.59 3.06 4.14
CA HIS A 159 4.38 4.28 4.22
C HIS A 159 3.65 5.45 3.57
N SER A 160 3.98 6.67 3.99
CA SER A 160 3.50 7.87 3.31
C SER A 160 4.54 8.98 3.33
N CYS A 161 4.58 9.75 2.26
CA CYS A 161 5.27 11.03 2.23
C CYS A 161 4.40 12.11 2.90
N SER A 162 5.00 12.95 3.75
CA SER A 162 4.34 14.14 4.32
C SER A 162 3.87 15.15 3.25
N PRO A 163 3.01 16.12 3.60
CA PRO A 163 2.57 17.17 2.68
C PRO A 163 3.73 17.88 1.97
N GLY A 164 3.59 18.04 0.66
CA GLY A 164 4.58 18.69 -0.21
C GLY A 164 5.92 17.98 -0.33
N THR A 165 6.01 16.69 0.06
CA THR A 165 7.21 15.87 -0.15
C THR A 165 6.91 14.69 -1.08
N GLY A 166 7.93 14.25 -1.84
CA GLY A 166 7.78 13.17 -2.81
C GLY A 166 6.69 13.48 -3.82
N ARG A 167 5.68 12.61 -3.88
CA ARG A 167 4.52 12.74 -4.76
C ARG A 167 3.24 13.12 -4.00
N SER A 168 3.36 13.48 -2.71
CA SER A 168 2.27 14.08 -1.95
C SER A 168 2.07 15.52 -2.41
N GLN A 169 0.81 15.94 -2.50
CA GLN A 169 0.43 17.33 -2.80
C GLN A 169 0.58 18.23 -1.57
N GLY A 170 0.33 19.52 -1.75
CA GLY A 170 0.40 20.52 -0.69
C GLY A 170 1.80 21.03 -0.42
N CYS A 171 1.97 21.64 0.75
CA CYS A 171 3.20 22.30 1.18
C CYS A 171 3.62 21.87 2.60
N PRO A 172 4.93 21.68 2.86
CA PRO A 172 5.41 21.44 4.21
C PRO A 172 5.27 22.71 5.06
N THR A 173 4.91 22.54 6.33
CA THR A 173 4.77 23.67 7.27
C THR A 173 5.69 23.60 8.48
N VAL A 174 6.47 22.51 8.61
CA VAL A 174 7.44 22.32 9.70
C VAL A 174 6.77 22.41 11.07
N GLY A 175 5.91 21.43 11.35
CA GLY A 175 5.19 21.30 12.63
C GLY A 175 3.83 22.00 12.68
N GLY A 176 3.34 22.52 11.54
CA GLY A 176 1.97 23.02 11.45
C GLY A 176 0.92 21.91 11.47
N LYS A 177 -0.36 22.30 11.49
CA LYS A 177 -1.48 21.35 11.66
C LYS A 177 -1.60 20.33 10.52
N ASN A 178 -1.33 20.73 9.28
CA ASN A 178 -1.41 19.83 8.12
C ASN A 178 -0.48 18.62 8.25
N GLU A 179 0.69 18.78 8.90
CA GLU A 179 1.64 17.68 9.14
C GLU A 179 1.08 16.59 10.04
N SER A 180 0.19 16.94 10.99
CA SER A 180 -0.50 15.96 11.84
C SER A 180 -1.78 15.43 11.19
N LEU A 181 -2.46 16.26 10.40
CA LEU A 181 -3.71 15.89 9.73
C LEU A 181 -3.48 14.97 8.52
N ALA A 182 -2.32 15.05 7.86
CA ALA A 182 -1.94 14.17 6.76
C ALA A 182 -1.91 12.69 7.16
N PRO A 183 -1.13 12.26 8.18
CA PRO A 183 -1.14 10.86 8.61
C PRO A 183 -2.48 10.44 9.24
N LYS A 184 -3.21 11.37 9.87
CA LYS A 184 -4.60 11.11 10.27
C LYS A 184 -5.46 10.71 9.08
N ALA A 185 -5.37 11.41 7.94
CA ALA A 185 -6.16 11.08 6.75
C ALA A 185 -5.85 9.66 6.23
N VAL A 186 -4.58 9.24 6.26
CA VAL A 186 -4.19 7.86 5.92
C VAL A 186 -4.81 6.85 6.89
N ILE A 187 -4.79 7.13 8.20
CA ILE A 187 -5.46 6.29 9.22
C ILE A 187 -6.98 6.25 8.99
N ASP A 188 -7.59 7.36 8.62
CA ASP A 188 -9.01 7.44 8.27
C ASP A 188 -9.32 6.60 7.03
N TRP A 189 -8.49 6.65 5.98
CA TRP A 189 -8.62 5.79 4.81
C TRP A 189 -8.49 4.29 5.16
N LEU A 190 -7.51 3.94 5.99
CA LEU A 190 -7.34 2.57 6.53
C LEU A 190 -8.53 2.09 7.36
N ASN A 191 -9.42 3.00 7.76
CA ASN A 191 -10.65 2.74 8.50
C ASN A 191 -11.93 3.03 7.68
N GLY A 192 -11.82 3.29 6.38
CA GLY A 192 -12.97 3.58 5.51
C GLY A 192 -13.66 4.93 5.77
N ARG A 193 -12.95 5.89 6.38
CA ARG A 193 -13.45 7.25 6.69
C ARG A 193 -12.91 8.35 5.78
N ALA A 194 -11.92 8.05 4.94
CA ALA A 194 -11.39 8.98 3.94
C ALA A 194 -11.23 8.28 2.58
N PRO A 195 -11.34 9.00 1.45
CA PRO A 195 -11.17 8.41 0.14
C PRO A 195 -9.68 8.27 -0.24
N GLY A 196 -9.35 7.13 -0.86
CA GLY A 196 -8.09 6.90 -1.55
C GLY A 196 -8.31 6.84 -3.06
N TYR A 197 -7.27 7.13 -3.84
CA TYR A 197 -7.33 7.25 -5.30
C TYR A 197 -6.11 6.59 -5.97
N THR A 198 -6.28 6.08 -7.20
CA THR A 198 -5.18 5.46 -7.96
C THR A 198 -4.18 6.47 -8.51
N THR A 199 -4.54 7.75 -8.57
CA THR A 199 -3.69 8.85 -9.06
C THR A 199 -3.92 10.14 -8.26
N PRO A 200 -2.98 11.10 -8.28
CA PRO A 200 -3.12 12.36 -7.54
C PRO A 200 -4.31 13.21 -8.00
N ASP A 201 -4.75 13.08 -9.25
CA ASP A 201 -5.80 13.93 -9.83
C ASP A 201 -7.01 13.17 -10.38
N GLY A 202 -6.95 11.84 -10.41
CA GLY A 202 -8.03 11.00 -10.91
C GLY A 202 -9.15 10.77 -9.90
N ASN A 203 -10.18 10.07 -10.37
CA ASN A 203 -11.41 9.79 -9.61
C ASN A 203 -11.61 8.31 -9.30
N GLU A 204 -10.72 7.43 -9.79
CA GLU A 204 -10.78 6.00 -9.49
C GLU A 204 -10.36 5.76 -8.04
N LYS A 205 -11.28 5.21 -7.25
CA LYS A 205 -11.13 5.05 -5.81
C LYS A 205 -10.42 3.75 -5.45
N VAL A 206 -9.69 3.79 -4.35
CA VAL A 206 -9.06 2.64 -3.70
C VAL A 206 -9.55 2.55 -2.27
N GLU A 207 -9.99 1.37 -1.84
CA GLU A 207 -10.50 1.11 -0.49
C GLU A 207 -9.60 0.13 0.27
N ALA A 208 -9.38 0.39 1.56
CA ALA A 208 -8.60 -0.49 2.44
C ALA A 208 -9.45 -1.63 3.03
N THR A 209 -10.19 -2.38 2.21
CA THR A 209 -11.11 -3.45 2.66
C THR A 209 -10.41 -4.58 3.42
N TRP A 210 -9.11 -4.75 3.18
CA TRP A 210 -8.19 -5.69 3.82
C TRP A 210 -7.72 -5.26 5.22
N SER A 211 -7.94 -4.01 5.61
CA SER A 211 -7.51 -3.50 6.91
C SER A 211 -8.46 -3.94 8.02
N THR A 212 -7.91 -4.25 9.20
CA THR A 212 -8.71 -4.40 10.44
C THR A 212 -9.13 -3.06 11.05
N GLY A 213 -8.56 -1.94 10.59
CA GLY A 213 -8.69 -0.60 11.17
C GLY A 213 -7.78 -0.36 12.38
N LYS A 214 -7.06 -1.39 12.87
CA LYS A 214 -6.05 -1.25 13.94
C LYS A 214 -4.72 -0.82 13.32
N VAL A 215 -4.27 0.38 13.68
CA VAL A 215 -3.04 0.98 13.14
C VAL A 215 -2.11 1.31 14.30
N GLY A 216 -0.89 0.81 14.24
CA GLY A 216 0.23 1.25 15.09
C GLY A 216 1.19 2.10 14.25
N MET A 217 1.65 3.23 14.79
CA MET A 217 2.64 4.07 14.12
C MET A 217 4.05 3.82 14.67
N THR A 218 5.05 3.92 13.80
CA THR A 218 6.47 3.80 14.12
C THR A 218 7.28 4.81 13.30
N GLY A 219 8.57 4.92 13.59
CA GLY A 219 9.52 5.78 12.89
C GLY A 219 10.47 6.48 13.85
N THR A 220 11.65 6.84 13.35
CA THR A 220 12.60 7.74 14.03
C THR A 220 13.10 8.79 13.04
N SER A 221 13.45 9.95 13.57
CA SER A 221 14.15 11.00 12.83
C SER A 221 15.65 10.72 12.72
#